data_AF-I3YMJ4-F1
#
_entry.id   AF-I3YMJ4-F1
#
_cell.length_a   1.000
_cell.length_b   1.000
_cell.length_c   1.000
_cell.angle_alpha   90.00
_cell.angle_beta   90.00
_cell.angle_gamma   90.00
#
_symmetry.space_group_name_H-M   'P 1'
#
loop_
_entity.id
_entity.type
_entity.pdbx_description
1 polymer ?
#
loop_
_entity_poly.entity_id
_entity_poly.type
_entity_poly.pdbx_seq_one_letter_code
_entity_poly.pdbx_strand_id
1 'polypeptide(L)'
;MTATRSIDENAIADVNIYLYSSKKNYHFYYAENAPSFELQVLPGEYTLCVITNMHKDMGLMSNSLLIQQKYYIEKMQNDIPMTASMKVRILGAMTLPAIEVTRIAAKITYSIAVDDAVASAIKLRSVQFCNAPSMTVMFGTGSSSTNKTYYYDDVVVDIYNDKIYTGDYYMLDNCQGEVNSITDPKDKSPENAPECATYMRILADGENGKILEYIVYLGENSTSNFDVKKNTKHTMNLVIKGENEIDNRVTVYEGIYYGSANCYLVGPDQTSCEIDITPYLTNSKYERTGVKAPDAPQVASVTALWGEELILPEVSLDTDNNKVTVSSVPTGNTVVAIKDNLGTILWSYHIWKPEIDATKTLAYPIANPSTGNYIETLHVMPLALGAVNTATTTSSDEQKAKACGFYYQWGRKDPLGRLASLTTASYVRTYPAIDWETDIAQAGGRTRTEAIAYSIAHPTTFLYGNNWQNDWVYDMWDKTKTVFDPCPEGYRVANGNSGYNFCKRNAGNFTTPNVKGSFNLGYDFYYNGQGLGNTDFYPTSGNRKTDGTLQYTCGINRNDAGHYWCGNANARHDKIYRFIFMENDVDVYYQNLSSGSASAKPVRCVKE
;
A
#
# COMPACT_ATOMS: atom_id res chain seq x y z
N MET A 1 -7.01 -27.41 -10.56
CA MET A 1 -6.38 -28.71 -10.88
C MET A 1 -4.88 -28.49 -10.99
N THR A 2 -4.18 -28.55 -9.86
CA THR A 2 -2.75 -28.29 -9.75
C THR A 2 -2.06 -29.65 -9.71
N ALA A 3 -1.66 -30.14 -10.87
CA ALA A 3 -0.74 -31.26 -10.91
C ALA A 3 0.60 -30.76 -10.37
N THR A 4 1.03 -31.25 -9.22
CA THR A 4 2.43 -31.27 -8.83
C THR A 4 3.16 -31.96 -9.97
N ARG A 5 3.74 -31.18 -10.90
CA ARG A 5 4.46 -31.76 -12.03
C ARG A 5 5.69 -32.41 -11.45
N SER A 6 5.66 -33.73 -11.35
CA SER A 6 6.85 -34.55 -11.19
C SER A 6 7.80 -34.21 -12.34
N ILE A 7 8.79 -33.34 -12.10
CA ILE A 7 9.86 -33.07 -13.05
C ILE A 7 10.83 -34.25 -12.98
N ASP A 8 11.13 -34.86 -14.12
CA ASP A 8 12.25 -35.79 -14.18
C ASP A 8 13.54 -34.98 -14.17
N GLU A 9 14.15 -34.90 -12.99
CA GLU A 9 15.35 -34.13 -12.77
C GLU A 9 16.51 -34.63 -13.64
N ASN A 10 16.55 -35.92 -14.02
CA ASN A 10 17.68 -36.55 -14.70
C ASN A 10 17.44 -36.83 -16.19
N ALA A 11 16.23 -36.61 -16.70
CA ALA A 11 15.92 -36.82 -18.11
C ALA A 11 16.79 -35.95 -19.02
N ILE A 12 17.27 -36.55 -20.10
CA ILE A 12 17.83 -35.86 -21.26
C ILE A 12 16.97 -36.27 -22.45
N ALA A 13 16.27 -35.31 -23.04
CA ALA A 13 15.36 -35.49 -24.16
C ALA A 13 16.05 -35.17 -25.49
N ASP A 14 16.73 -34.02 -25.57
CA ASP A 14 17.47 -33.56 -26.74
C ASP A 14 18.81 -32.93 -26.36
N VAL A 15 19.72 -32.84 -27.34
CA VAL A 15 21.08 -32.35 -27.12
C VAL A 15 21.53 -31.42 -28.26
N ASN A 16 21.95 -30.22 -27.90
CA ASN A 16 22.66 -29.28 -28.76
C ASN A 16 24.14 -29.25 -28.36
N ILE A 17 25.03 -29.50 -29.32
CA ILE A 17 26.48 -29.56 -29.10
C ILE A 17 27.18 -28.52 -29.98
N TYR A 18 27.95 -27.64 -29.37
CA TYR A 18 28.74 -26.61 -30.04
C TYR A 18 30.23 -26.86 -29.85
N LEU A 19 31.02 -26.72 -30.91
CA LEU A 19 32.48 -26.78 -30.88
C LEU A 19 33.03 -25.49 -31.47
N TYR A 20 33.63 -24.64 -30.64
CA TYR A 20 34.18 -23.35 -31.03
C TYR A 20 35.70 -23.39 -31.18
N SER A 21 36.23 -22.96 -32.33
CA SER A 21 37.68 -22.81 -32.56
C SER A 21 38.00 -21.54 -33.35
N SER A 22 39.28 -21.21 -33.45
CA SER A 22 39.74 -20.11 -34.31
C SER A 22 39.63 -20.40 -35.81
N LYS A 23 39.49 -21.68 -36.20
CA LYS A 23 39.47 -22.11 -37.61
C LYS A 23 38.06 -22.31 -38.13
N LYS A 24 37.25 -23.10 -37.41
CA LYS A 24 35.89 -23.47 -37.80
C LYS A 24 35.05 -23.82 -36.57
N ASN A 25 33.83 -23.34 -36.55
CA ASN A 25 32.84 -23.68 -35.52
C ASN A 25 31.88 -24.74 -36.05
N TYR A 26 31.40 -25.60 -35.16
CA TYR A 26 30.41 -26.62 -35.47
C TYR A 26 29.24 -26.56 -34.48
N HIS A 27 28.07 -26.95 -34.97
CA HIS A 27 26.88 -27.18 -34.17
C HIS A 27 26.25 -28.50 -34.64
N PHE A 28 25.82 -29.30 -33.69
CA PHE A 28 25.12 -30.57 -33.90
C PHE A 28 23.88 -30.60 -33.01
N TYR A 29 22.77 -31.06 -33.57
CA TYR A 29 21.53 -31.26 -32.85
C TYR A 29 21.09 -32.72 -32.93
N TYR A 30 20.73 -33.28 -31.79
CA TYR A 30 20.15 -34.61 -31.65
C TYR A 30 18.80 -34.47 -30.95
N ALA A 31 17.73 -34.82 -31.67
CA ALA A 31 16.36 -34.74 -31.17
C ALA A 31 16.01 -35.82 -30.14
N GLU A 32 16.90 -36.79 -29.94
CA GLU A 32 16.76 -37.88 -28.98
C GLU A 32 18.10 -38.11 -28.26
N ASN A 33 18.02 -38.53 -27.00
CA ASN A 33 19.19 -38.92 -26.22
C ASN A 33 19.73 -40.29 -26.64
N ALA A 34 21.06 -40.41 -26.66
CA ALA A 34 21.78 -41.64 -26.94
C ALA A 34 22.94 -41.78 -25.95
N PRO A 35 23.41 -43.01 -25.65
CA PRO A 35 24.55 -43.21 -24.77
C PRO A 35 25.85 -42.58 -25.30
N SER A 36 25.93 -42.32 -26.60
CA SER A 36 27.05 -41.64 -27.25
C SER A 36 26.62 -41.00 -28.58
N PHE A 37 27.30 -39.93 -28.97
CA PHE A 37 27.10 -39.24 -30.25
C PHE A 37 28.40 -39.22 -31.06
N GLU A 38 28.31 -39.48 -32.37
CA GLU A 38 29.45 -39.42 -33.29
C GLU A 38 29.50 -38.08 -34.01
N LEU A 39 30.62 -37.36 -33.91
CA LEU A 39 30.79 -36.02 -34.47
C LEU A 39 31.92 -36.01 -35.51
N GLN A 40 31.63 -35.49 -36.71
CA GLN A 40 32.63 -35.31 -37.77
C GLN A 40 33.16 -33.87 -37.77
N VAL A 41 34.39 -33.69 -37.29
CA VAL A 41 35.04 -32.37 -37.18
C VAL A 41 36.53 -32.44 -37.55
N LEU A 42 37.10 -31.30 -37.96
CA LEU A 42 38.53 -31.20 -38.25
C LEU A 42 39.38 -31.29 -36.97
N PRO A 43 40.61 -31.84 -37.01
CA PRO A 43 41.53 -31.79 -35.89
C PRO A 43 41.82 -30.35 -35.43
N GLY A 44 41.84 -30.12 -34.12
CA GLY A 44 41.99 -28.79 -33.54
C GLY A 44 41.71 -28.71 -32.05
N GLU A 45 41.90 -27.52 -31.49
CA GLU A 45 41.49 -27.17 -30.13
C GLU A 45 40.13 -26.47 -30.17
N TYR A 46 39.22 -26.92 -29.32
CA TYR A 46 37.85 -26.44 -29.27
C TYR A 46 37.40 -26.10 -27.85
N THR A 47 36.55 -25.09 -27.71
CA THR A 47 35.64 -24.98 -26.56
C THR A 47 34.37 -25.73 -26.91
N LEU A 48 34.11 -26.83 -26.22
CA LEU A 48 32.89 -27.62 -26.29
C LEU A 48 31.85 -27.00 -25.37
N CYS A 49 30.65 -26.74 -25.89
CA CYS A 49 29.49 -26.34 -25.10
C CYS A 49 28.32 -27.29 -25.42
N VAL A 50 27.71 -27.86 -24.38
CA VAL A 50 26.55 -28.75 -24.49
C VAL A 50 25.36 -28.07 -23.83
N ILE A 51 24.19 -28.14 -24.46
CA ILE A 51 22.91 -27.73 -23.89
C ILE A 51 21.92 -28.86 -24.14
N THR A 52 21.23 -29.30 -23.10
CA THR A 52 20.21 -30.36 -23.14
C THR A 52 18.82 -29.81 -22.84
N ASN A 53 17.78 -30.53 -23.24
CA ASN A 53 16.37 -30.25 -22.95
C ASN A 53 15.90 -28.87 -23.40
N MET A 54 16.34 -28.48 -24.60
CA MET A 54 15.89 -27.25 -25.27
C MET A 54 14.66 -27.47 -26.15
N HIS A 55 14.37 -28.73 -26.46
CA HIS A 55 13.27 -29.19 -27.32
C HIS A 55 13.27 -28.52 -28.70
N LYS A 56 14.46 -28.17 -29.19
CA LYS A 56 14.66 -27.58 -30.52
C LYS A 56 16.12 -27.58 -30.95
N ASP A 57 16.31 -27.61 -32.26
CA ASP A 57 17.55 -27.21 -32.90
C ASP A 57 17.79 -25.71 -32.66
N MET A 58 18.88 -25.37 -31.97
CA MET A 58 19.27 -23.99 -31.68
C MET A 58 20.09 -23.33 -32.80
N GLY A 59 20.53 -24.10 -33.80
CA GLY A 59 21.34 -23.66 -34.92
C GLY A 59 22.75 -23.21 -34.53
N LEU A 60 23.60 -23.00 -35.54
CA LEU A 60 24.94 -22.47 -35.38
C LEU A 60 24.90 -20.99 -34.99
N MET A 61 25.54 -20.63 -33.87
CA MET A 61 25.69 -19.25 -33.40
C MET A 61 27.09 -19.01 -32.83
N SER A 62 27.51 -17.74 -32.68
CA SER A 62 28.79 -17.41 -32.07
C SER A 62 28.84 -17.77 -30.59
N ASN A 63 30.03 -18.04 -30.06
CA ASN A 63 30.21 -18.32 -28.63
C ASN A 63 29.72 -17.14 -27.77
N SER A 64 29.96 -15.90 -28.22
CA SER A 64 29.48 -14.69 -27.52
C SER A 64 27.96 -14.61 -27.42
N LEU A 65 27.23 -15.10 -28.43
CA LEU A 65 25.78 -15.15 -28.42
C LEU A 65 25.28 -16.32 -27.55
N LEU A 66 25.93 -17.49 -27.65
CA LEU A 66 25.56 -18.68 -26.88
C LEU A 66 25.67 -18.45 -25.37
N ILE A 67 26.75 -17.84 -24.88
CA ILE A 67 26.91 -17.57 -23.44
C ILE A 67 25.92 -16.53 -22.91
N GLN A 68 25.42 -15.64 -23.79
CA GLN A 68 24.39 -14.66 -23.46
C GLN A 68 22.97 -15.19 -23.70
N GLN A 69 22.85 -16.43 -24.19
CA GLN A 69 21.56 -17.03 -24.48
C GLN A 69 20.75 -17.13 -23.19
N LYS A 70 19.56 -16.54 -23.22
CA LYS A 70 18.61 -16.58 -22.12
C LYS A 70 17.72 -17.80 -22.23
N TYR A 71 17.46 -18.41 -21.08
CA TYR A 71 16.35 -19.34 -20.87
C TYR A 71 15.23 -18.63 -20.11
N TYR A 72 13.99 -18.97 -20.45
CA TYR A 72 12.80 -18.39 -19.81
C TYR A 72 12.04 -19.51 -19.11
N ILE A 73 11.64 -19.27 -17.86
CA ILE A 73 11.05 -20.29 -16.98
C ILE A 73 9.76 -20.91 -17.55
N GLU A 74 8.98 -20.14 -18.30
CA GLU A 74 7.77 -20.61 -19.00
C GLU A 74 8.01 -21.78 -19.97
N LYS A 75 9.26 -22.00 -20.38
CA LYS A 75 9.67 -23.09 -21.27
C LYS A 75 10.06 -24.35 -20.51
N MET A 76 10.20 -24.28 -19.18
CA MET A 76 10.51 -25.43 -18.34
C MET A 76 9.23 -26.22 -18.12
N GLN A 77 9.16 -27.42 -18.69
CA GLN A 77 7.96 -28.25 -18.66
C GLN A 77 8.13 -29.44 -17.71
N ASN A 78 8.59 -30.57 -18.24
CA ASN A 78 8.70 -31.84 -17.51
C ASN A 78 10.15 -32.25 -17.24
N ASP A 79 11.10 -31.50 -17.76
CA ASP A 79 12.55 -31.69 -17.62
C ASP A 79 13.25 -30.34 -17.40
N ILE A 80 14.52 -30.40 -17.00
CA ILE A 80 15.33 -29.22 -16.67
C ILE A 80 16.46 -29.12 -17.69
N PRO A 81 16.65 -27.97 -18.37
CA PRO A 81 17.81 -27.78 -19.21
C PRO A 81 19.11 -27.90 -18.42
N MET A 82 20.10 -28.53 -19.04
CA MET A 82 21.41 -28.72 -18.43
C MET A 82 22.49 -28.27 -19.40
N THR A 83 23.59 -27.75 -18.86
CA THR A 83 24.70 -27.22 -19.66
C THR A 83 26.03 -27.81 -19.25
N ALA A 84 26.97 -27.90 -20.19
CA ALA A 84 28.37 -28.20 -19.90
C ALA A 84 29.27 -27.33 -20.78
N SER A 85 30.43 -26.93 -20.25
CA SER A 85 31.47 -26.25 -21.04
C SER A 85 32.85 -26.73 -20.66
N MET A 86 33.66 -27.13 -21.65
CA MET A 86 35.03 -27.57 -21.43
C MET A 86 35.91 -27.35 -22.66
N LYS A 87 37.22 -27.28 -22.45
CA LYS A 87 38.19 -27.26 -23.55
C LYS A 87 38.55 -28.68 -23.94
N VAL A 88 38.51 -28.98 -25.24
CA VAL A 88 38.86 -30.29 -25.80
C VAL A 88 39.88 -30.14 -26.94
N ARG A 89 40.74 -31.14 -27.09
CA ARG A 89 41.74 -31.19 -28.16
C ARG A 89 41.53 -32.46 -28.97
N ILE A 90 41.19 -32.29 -30.25
CA ILE A 90 40.88 -33.39 -31.17
C ILE A 90 42.05 -33.57 -32.13
N LEU A 91 42.68 -34.73 -32.10
CA LEU A 91 43.86 -35.06 -32.93
C LEU A 91 43.54 -35.99 -34.11
N GLY A 92 42.37 -36.64 -34.07
CA GLY A 92 41.92 -37.65 -35.03
C GLY A 92 40.67 -38.36 -34.48
N ALA A 93 40.39 -39.58 -34.94
CA ALA A 93 39.33 -40.39 -34.37
C ALA A 93 39.64 -40.71 -32.90
N MET A 94 38.78 -40.25 -31.98
CA MET A 94 38.91 -40.45 -30.55
C MET A 94 37.55 -40.38 -29.86
N THR A 95 37.48 -40.91 -28.63
CA THR A 95 36.32 -40.79 -27.75
C THR A 95 36.64 -39.76 -26.67
N LEU A 96 35.77 -38.76 -26.51
CA LEU A 96 35.86 -37.81 -25.40
C LEU A 96 35.44 -38.50 -24.08
N PRO A 97 35.95 -38.04 -22.92
CA PRO A 97 35.44 -38.51 -21.63
C PRO A 97 33.94 -38.20 -21.48
N ALA A 98 33.30 -38.89 -20.53
CA ALA A 98 31.92 -38.57 -20.17
C ALA A 98 31.77 -37.08 -19.84
N ILE A 99 30.77 -36.44 -20.44
CA ILE A 99 30.49 -35.02 -20.26
C ILE A 99 29.42 -34.87 -19.19
N GLU A 100 29.80 -34.29 -18.06
CA GLU A 100 28.86 -33.95 -16.99
C GLU A 100 28.15 -32.64 -17.33
N VAL A 101 26.82 -32.68 -17.36
CA VAL A 101 25.97 -31.50 -17.53
C VAL A 101 25.37 -31.07 -16.20
N THR A 102 25.24 -29.75 -15.99
CA THR A 102 24.70 -29.16 -14.76
C THR A 102 23.37 -28.48 -15.05
N ARG A 103 22.39 -28.69 -14.16
CA ARG A 103 21.05 -28.09 -14.28
C ARG A 103 21.13 -26.58 -14.20
N ILE A 104 20.29 -25.89 -14.97
CA ILE A 104 20.17 -24.42 -14.89
C ILE A 104 19.18 -23.95 -13.81
N ALA A 105 18.55 -24.87 -13.08
CA ALA A 105 17.58 -24.61 -12.03
C ALA A 105 18.07 -25.10 -10.67
N ALA A 106 17.50 -24.54 -9.61
CA ALA A 106 17.62 -24.99 -8.23
C ALA A 106 16.35 -25.74 -7.81
N LYS A 107 16.48 -26.64 -6.83
CA LYS A 107 15.36 -27.30 -6.15
C LYS A 107 15.20 -26.77 -4.74
N ILE A 108 13.99 -26.37 -4.37
CA ILE A 108 13.60 -26.01 -3.01
C ILE A 108 12.64 -27.08 -2.50
N THR A 109 13.08 -27.90 -1.54
CA THR A 109 12.21 -28.83 -0.81
C THR A 109 11.82 -28.18 0.51
N TYR A 110 10.53 -28.11 0.81
CA TYR A 110 10.05 -27.41 2.01
C TYR A 110 8.97 -28.17 2.78
N SER A 111 8.97 -27.99 4.09
CA SER A 111 7.94 -28.43 5.03
C SER A 111 7.54 -27.26 5.92
N ILE A 112 6.23 -27.04 6.08
CA ILE A 112 5.65 -26.02 6.95
C ILE A 112 4.78 -26.74 7.98
N ALA A 113 5.10 -26.61 9.26
CA ALA A 113 4.34 -27.20 10.34
C ALA A 113 3.79 -26.11 11.28
N VAL A 114 2.56 -26.27 11.76
CA VAL A 114 1.98 -25.47 12.84
C VAL A 114 2.26 -26.16 14.17
N ASP A 115 2.87 -25.44 15.10
CA ASP A 115 3.19 -25.93 16.45
C ASP A 115 1.92 -26.31 17.21
N ASP A 116 1.97 -27.40 17.98
CA ASP A 116 0.83 -27.89 18.75
C ASP A 116 0.25 -26.85 19.71
N ALA A 117 1.10 -25.96 20.24
CA ALA A 117 0.67 -24.92 21.18
C ALA A 117 -0.28 -23.90 20.54
N VAL A 118 -0.24 -23.71 19.22
CA VAL A 118 -1.04 -22.70 18.50
C VAL A 118 -1.96 -23.29 17.43
N ALA A 119 -1.89 -24.60 17.20
CA ALA A 119 -2.65 -25.29 16.18
C ALA A 119 -4.18 -25.22 16.37
N SER A 120 -4.70 -24.82 17.53
CA SER A 120 -6.13 -24.55 17.72
C SER A 120 -6.59 -23.25 17.07
N ALA A 121 -5.73 -22.24 17.01
CA ALA A 121 -6.03 -20.90 16.49
C ALA A 121 -5.47 -20.68 15.08
N ILE A 122 -4.31 -21.26 14.77
CA ILE A 122 -3.61 -21.03 13.51
C ILE A 122 -3.80 -22.19 12.55
N LYS A 123 -4.26 -21.90 11.33
CA LYS A 123 -4.47 -22.88 10.26
C LYS A 123 -3.84 -22.40 8.95
N LEU A 124 -3.03 -23.24 8.31
CA LEU A 124 -2.41 -22.91 7.02
C LEU A 124 -3.48 -22.76 5.94
N ARG A 125 -3.37 -21.67 5.16
CA ARG A 125 -4.27 -21.35 4.05
C ARG A 125 -3.60 -21.45 2.69
N SER A 126 -2.36 -20.99 2.58
CA SER A 126 -1.67 -21.02 1.29
C SER A 126 -0.18 -20.83 1.41
N VAL A 127 0.54 -21.25 0.38
CA VAL A 127 1.94 -20.92 0.15
C VAL A 127 2.13 -20.37 -1.27
N GLN A 128 3.03 -19.40 -1.43
CA GLN A 128 3.41 -18.84 -2.72
C GLN A 128 4.90 -18.50 -2.74
N PHE A 129 5.57 -18.73 -3.87
CA PHE A 129 6.92 -18.21 -4.10
C PHE A 129 6.83 -16.86 -4.83
N CYS A 130 7.48 -15.86 -4.26
CA CYS A 130 7.46 -14.48 -4.74
C CYS A 130 8.86 -14.04 -5.17
N ASN A 131 8.93 -13.09 -6.10
CA ASN A 131 10.18 -12.70 -6.77
C ASN A 131 10.96 -13.88 -7.35
N ALA A 132 10.28 -14.84 -7.97
CA ALA A 132 10.95 -15.92 -8.72
C ALA A 132 11.51 -15.37 -10.04
N PRO A 133 12.72 -15.75 -10.47
CA PRO A 133 13.32 -15.25 -11.71
C PRO A 133 12.61 -15.79 -12.95
N SER A 134 12.18 -14.90 -13.84
CA SER A 134 11.53 -15.25 -15.11
C SER A 134 12.51 -15.79 -16.15
N MET A 135 13.80 -15.49 -15.99
CA MET A 135 14.85 -15.89 -16.91
C MET A 135 16.21 -16.08 -16.23
N THR A 136 17.10 -16.82 -16.90
CA THR A 136 18.52 -16.90 -16.58
C THR A 136 19.36 -16.98 -17.85
N VAL A 137 20.67 -16.75 -17.75
CA VAL A 137 21.63 -17.09 -18.81
C VAL A 137 21.89 -18.60 -18.81
N MET A 138 22.20 -19.22 -19.94
CA MET A 138 22.49 -20.66 -19.97
C MET A 138 23.79 -21.02 -19.25
N PHE A 139 24.84 -20.23 -19.51
CA PHE A 139 26.19 -20.48 -18.99
C PHE A 139 26.57 -19.45 -17.93
N GLY A 140 27.23 -19.91 -16.86
CA GLY A 140 27.61 -19.08 -15.72
C GLY A 140 26.45 -18.80 -14.76
N THR A 141 26.69 -17.92 -13.79
CA THR A 141 25.69 -17.48 -12.81
C THR A 141 25.01 -16.20 -13.32
N GLY A 142 23.70 -16.11 -13.16
CA GLY A 142 22.97 -14.87 -13.38
C GLY A 142 23.44 -13.77 -12.43
N SER A 143 23.43 -12.52 -12.90
CA SER A 143 23.74 -11.36 -12.06
C SER A 143 22.54 -10.96 -11.20
N SER A 144 22.80 -10.44 -10.00
CA SER A 144 21.80 -9.76 -9.18
C SER A 144 21.11 -8.63 -9.97
N SER A 145 19.82 -8.46 -9.79
CA SER A 145 19.09 -7.33 -10.39
C SER A 145 17.95 -6.87 -9.49
N THR A 146 17.76 -5.56 -9.43
CA THR A 146 16.62 -4.89 -8.78
C THR A 146 15.47 -4.60 -9.76
N ASN A 147 15.59 -4.99 -11.03
CA ASN A 147 14.53 -4.77 -12.01
C ASN A 147 13.41 -5.80 -11.83
N LYS A 148 12.31 -5.37 -11.21
CA LYS A 148 11.11 -6.19 -10.94
C LYS A 148 10.54 -6.91 -12.15
N THR A 149 10.74 -6.40 -13.38
CA THR A 149 10.24 -7.04 -14.62
C THR A 149 10.94 -8.36 -14.95
N TYR A 150 12.07 -8.66 -14.31
CA TYR A 150 12.77 -9.94 -14.46
C TYR A 150 12.28 -11.02 -13.51
N TYR A 151 11.31 -10.68 -12.65
CA TYR A 151 10.77 -11.57 -11.63
C TYR A 151 9.26 -11.62 -11.73
N TYR A 152 8.68 -12.65 -11.13
CA TYR A 152 7.25 -12.85 -11.03
C TYR A 152 6.91 -13.51 -9.70
N ASP A 153 5.66 -13.34 -9.27
CA ASP A 153 5.09 -14.12 -8.19
C ASP A 153 4.38 -15.32 -8.80
N ASP A 154 4.73 -16.53 -8.34
CA ASP A 154 4.18 -17.76 -8.89
C ASP A 154 2.73 -18.00 -8.41
N VAL A 155 2.09 -19.04 -8.90
CA VAL A 155 0.72 -19.40 -8.53
C VAL A 155 0.63 -19.69 -7.03
N VAL A 156 -0.43 -19.14 -6.40
CA VAL A 156 -0.76 -19.44 -5.01
C VAL A 156 -1.22 -20.90 -4.91
N VAL A 157 -0.63 -21.65 -3.98
CA VAL A 157 -1.02 -23.02 -3.67
C VAL A 157 -1.86 -23.02 -2.41
N ASP A 158 -3.15 -23.30 -2.56
CA ASP A 158 -4.09 -23.41 -1.44
C ASP A 158 -3.78 -24.63 -0.57
N ILE A 159 -3.83 -24.43 0.74
CA ILE A 159 -3.64 -25.42 1.80
C ILE A 159 -4.93 -25.43 2.62
N TYR A 160 -5.51 -26.60 2.83
CA TYR A 160 -6.81 -26.72 3.49
C TYR A 160 -6.64 -27.16 4.94
N ASN A 161 -6.24 -26.22 5.81
CA ASN A 161 -6.14 -26.41 7.27
C ASN A 161 -5.20 -27.53 7.73
N ASP A 162 -4.22 -27.89 6.89
CA ASP A 162 -3.23 -28.91 7.26
C ASP A 162 -2.32 -28.37 8.36
N LYS A 163 -2.14 -29.19 9.41
CA LYS A 163 -1.13 -28.91 10.44
C LYS A 163 0.28 -28.97 9.85
N ILE A 164 0.48 -29.74 8.78
CA ILE A 164 1.76 -29.90 8.10
C ILE A 164 1.51 -29.90 6.60
N TYR A 165 2.23 -29.04 5.88
CA TYR A 165 2.24 -29.02 4.42
C TYR A 165 3.67 -29.19 3.89
N THR A 166 3.85 -29.99 2.84
CA THR A 166 5.17 -30.25 2.23
C THR A 166 5.10 -30.10 0.73
N GLY A 167 6.17 -29.57 0.12
CA GLY A 167 6.25 -29.43 -1.32
C GLY A 167 7.68 -29.36 -1.84
N ASP A 168 7.79 -29.51 -3.16
CA ASP A 168 8.99 -29.23 -3.94
C ASP A 168 8.69 -28.07 -4.89
N TYR A 169 9.66 -27.17 -5.07
CA TYR A 169 9.60 -26.05 -6.00
C TYR A 169 10.90 -25.96 -6.80
N TYR A 170 10.79 -25.67 -8.10
CA TYR A 170 11.92 -25.52 -8.99
C TYR A 170 11.96 -24.09 -9.53
N MET A 171 13.12 -23.45 -9.46
CA MET A 171 13.31 -22.08 -9.92
C MET A 171 14.65 -21.92 -10.64
N LEU A 172 14.76 -20.92 -11.50
CA LEU A 172 16.06 -20.49 -12.02
C LEU A 172 16.85 -19.81 -10.88
N ASP A 173 18.13 -19.54 -11.10
CA ASP A 173 18.96 -18.88 -10.10
C ASP A 173 18.57 -17.42 -9.87
N ASN A 174 18.59 -17.00 -8.61
CA ASN A 174 18.45 -15.63 -8.19
C ASN A 174 19.49 -15.35 -7.10
N CYS A 175 20.58 -14.68 -7.47
CA CYS A 175 21.68 -14.37 -6.57
C CYS A 175 21.63 -12.89 -6.18
N GLN A 176 21.11 -12.56 -4.99
CA GLN A 176 21.00 -11.18 -4.47
C GLN A 176 22.08 -10.82 -3.44
N GLY A 177 23.01 -11.73 -3.16
CA GLY A 177 24.20 -11.52 -2.34
C GLY A 177 23.95 -11.61 -0.83
N GLU A 178 24.92 -11.06 -0.09
CA GLU A 178 24.95 -11.10 1.37
C GLU A 178 24.70 -9.72 2.00
N VAL A 179 23.90 -9.71 3.05
CA VAL A 179 23.67 -8.57 3.94
C VAL A 179 24.24 -8.90 5.32
N ASN A 180 25.51 -8.56 5.52
CA ASN A 180 26.29 -8.96 6.71
C ASN A 180 25.76 -8.42 8.05
N SER A 181 24.91 -7.39 8.03
CA SER A 181 24.27 -6.87 9.25
C SER A 181 23.21 -7.80 9.82
N ILE A 182 22.65 -8.72 9.00
CA ILE A 182 21.63 -9.67 9.44
C ILE A 182 22.32 -10.86 10.11
N THR A 183 22.30 -10.87 11.44
CA THR A 183 22.94 -11.93 12.26
C THR A 183 21.93 -12.83 12.97
N ASP A 184 20.66 -12.41 13.05
CA ASP A 184 19.55 -13.18 13.62
C ASP A 184 18.57 -13.57 12.49
N PRO A 185 18.11 -14.84 12.41
CA PRO A 185 17.15 -15.25 11.38
C PRO A 185 15.85 -14.46 11.33
N LYS A 186 15.40 -13.87 12.45
CA LYS A 186 14.19 -13.04 12.47
C LYS A 186 14.36 -11.72 11.71
N ASP A 187 15.60 -11.26 11.57
CA ASP A 187 15.92 -10.00 10.89
C ASP A 187 16.08 -10.19 9.38
N LYS A 188 16.13 -11.44 8.90
CA LYS A 188 16.03 -11.79 7.47
C LYS A 188 14.59 -11.61 6.98
N SER A 189 14.18 -10.34 6.91
CA SER A 189 12.81 -9.84 6.84
C SER A 189 12.66 -8.83 5.69
N PRO A 190 11.43 -8.42 5.32
CA PRO A 190 11.20 -7.47 4.24
C PRO A 190 11.95 -6.14 4.39
N GLU A 191 12.16 -5.68 5.62
CA GLU A 191 12.84 -4.40 5.90
C GLU A 191 14.35 -4.44 5.58
N ASN A 192 14.98 -5.61 5.68
CA ASN A 192 16.44 -5.76 5.55
C ASN A 192 16.86 -6.52 4.28
N ALA A 193 15.91 -7.11 3.55
CA ALA A 193 16.20 -7.92 2.38
C ALA A 193 16.58 -7.06 1.16
N PRO A 194 17.51 -7.52 0.30
CA PRO A 194 17.74 -6.91 -0.99
C PRO A 194 16.47 -6.90 -1.85
N GLU A 195 16.30 -5.85 -2.65
CA GLU A 195 15.20 -5.76 -3.61
C GLU A 195 15.22 -6.94 -4.59
N CYS A 196 14.06 -7.53 -4.89
CA CYS A 196 13.90 -8.72 -5.73
C CYS A 196 14.52 -10.03 -5.19
N ALA A 197 14.90 -10.11 -3.91
CA ALA A 197 15.22 -11.39 -3.29
C ALA A 197 13.99 -12.32 -3.27
N THR A 198 14.19 -13.59 -3.64
CA THR A 198 13.12 -14.59 -3.66
C THR A 198 12.74 -14.99 -2.24
N TYR A 199 11.44 -15.07 -1.98
CA TYR A 199 10.90 -15.47 -0.69
C TYR A 199 9.67 -16.36 -0.86
N MET A 200 9.37 -17.11 0.19
CA MET A 200 8.13 -17.84 0.36
C MET A 200 7.17 -17.00 1.20
N ARG A 201 5.96 -16.76 0.68
CA ARG A 201 4.85 -16.16 1.40
C ARG A 201 3.89 -17.23 1.86
N ILE A 202 3.57 -17.25 3.15
CA ILE A 202 2.63 -18.20 3.75
C ILE A 202 1.50 -17.39 4.38
N LEU A 203 0.25 -17.73 4.05
CA LEU A 203 -0.93 -17.18 4.71
C LEU A 203 -1.56 -18.23 5.62
N ALA A 204 -2.07 -17.78 6.77
CA ALA A 204 -2.77 -18.61 7.73
C ALA A 204 -3.94 -17.86 8.38
N ASP A 205 -4.95 -18.60 8.81
CA ASP A 205 -5.94 -18.13 9.79
C ASP A 205 -5.23 -17.82 11.11
N GLY A 206 -5.68 -16.76 11.79
CA GLY A 206 -5.32 -16.43 13.17
C GLY A 206 -6.55 -16.42 14.09
N GLU A 207 -6.34 -16.04 15.35
CA GLU A 207 -7.44 -15.97 16.31
C GLU A 207 -8.43 -14.86 15.96
N ASN A 208 -9.71 -15.02 16.31
CA ASN A 208 -10.75 -13.98 16.15
C ASN A 208 -10.92 -13.43 14.72
N GLY A 209 -10.66 -14.25 13.71
CA GLY A 209 -10.81 -13.88 12.30
C GLY A 209 -9.65 -13.06 11.72
N LYS A 210 -8.53 -12.97 12.45
CA LYS A 210 -7.28 -12.40 11.93
C LYS A 210 -6.71 -13.25 10.79
N ILE A 211 -5.91 -12.61 9.94
CA ILE A 211 -5.10 -13.30 8.93
C ILE A 211 -3.63 -13.04 9.22
N LEU A 212 -2.82 -14.09 9.17
CA LEU A 212 -1.39 -14.05 9.46
C LEU A 212 -0.62 -14.25 8.15
N GLU A 213 0.38 -13.39 7.92
CA GLU A 213 1.34 -13.53 6.83
C GLU A 213 2.73 -13.81 7.40
N TYR A 214 3.39 -14.83 6.86
CA TYR A 214 4.76 -15.17 7.16
C TYR A 214 5.60 -15.07 5.88
N ILE A 215 6.64 -14.23 5.90
CA ILE A 215 7.60 -14.07 4.80
C ILE A 215 8.92 -14.74 5.15
N VAL A 216 9.35 -15.70 4.34
CA VAL A 216 10.59 -16.43 4.54
C VAL A 216 11.49 -16.32 3.31
N TYR A 217 12.56 -15.53 3.42
CA TYR A 217 13.53 -15.36 2.33
C TYR A 217 14.41 -16.59 2.12
N LEU A 218 14.60 -16.94 0.85
CA LEU A 218 15.51 -18.00 0.43
C LEU A 218 16.97 -17.56 0.54
N GLY A 219 17.90 -18.50 0.43
CA GLY A 219 19.33 -18.24 0.42
C GLY A 219 20.18 -19.44 0.85
N GLU A 220 21.50 -19.26 0.85
CA GLU A 220 22.45 -20.28 1.31
C GLU A 220 22.53 -20.40 2.83
N ASN A 221 21.96 -19.45 3.58
CA ASN A 221 21.84 -19.49 5.03
C ASN A 221 20.53 -18.84 5.52
N SER A 222 20.27 -18.96 6.82
CA SER A 222 19.05 -18.41 7.45
C SER A 222 19.17 -16.96 7.89
N THR A 223 20.28 -16.27 7.63
CA THR A 223 20.57 -14.92 8.15
C THR A 223 20.95 -13.95 7.04
N SER A 224 22.19 -13.95 6.58
CA SER A 224 22.76 -12.89 5.73
C SER A 224 22.63 -13.13 4.23
N ASN A 225 22.55 -14.37 3.76
CA ASN A 225 22.71 -14.71 2.34
C ASN A 225 21.36 -14.90 1.65
N PHE A 226 21.17 -14.30 0.48
CA PHE A 226 19.94 -14.34 -0.33
C PHE A 226 20.15 -15.03 -1.69
N ASP A 227 21.22 -15.80 -1.86
CA ASP A 227 21.53 -16.49 -3.12
C ASP A 227 20.84 -17.84 -3.23
N VAL A 228 20.14 -18.02 -4.36
CA VAL A 228 19.71 -19.32 -4.86
C VAL A 228 20.46 -19.59 -6.16
N LYS A 229 21.41 -20.54 -6.12
CA LYS A 229 22.31 -20.85 -7.24
C LYS A 229 21.79 -22.02 -8.07
N LYS A 230 22.21 -22.09 -9.34
CA LYS A 230 21.90 -23.22 -10.22
C LYS A 230 22.43 -24.54 -9.66
N ASN A 231 21.74 -25.62 -9.97
CA ASN A 231 22.14 -26.98 -9.62
C ASN A 231 22.35 -27.19 -8.10
N THR A 232 21.62 -26.45 -7.25
CA THR A 232 21.59 -26.65 -5.80
C THR A 232 20.26 -27.25 -5.36
N LYS A 233 20.27 -27.85 -4.16
CA LYS A 233 19.06 -28.23 -3.44
C LYS A 233 19.04 -27.51 -2.09
N HIS A 234 18.01 -26.71 -1.85
CA HIS A 234 17.74 -26.09 -0.56
C HIS A 234 16.65 -26.89 0.15
N THR A 235 16.82 -27.15 1.45
CA THR A 235 15.83 -27.85 2.28
C THR A 235 15.38 -26.92 3.40
N MET A 236 14.08 -26.63 3.46
CA MET A 236 13.49 -25.71 4.43
C MET A 236 12.53 -26.45 5.36
N ASN A 237 12.79 -26.37 6.66
CA ASN A 237 11.92 -26.94 7.69
C ASN A 237 11.40 -25.80 8.55
N LEU A 238 10.17 -25.38 8.28
CA LEU A 238 9.53 -24.22 8.89
C LEU A 238 8.54 -24.65 9.96
N VAL A 239 8.54 -23.97 11.10
CA VAL A 239 7.60 -24.20 12.22
C VAL A 239 6.96 -22.87 12.59
N ILE A 240 5.65 -22.78 12.44
CA ILE A 240 4.82 -21.64 12.85
C ILE A 240 4.50 -21.78 14.33
N LYS A 241 4.99 -20.84 15.14
CA LYS A 241 4.87 -20.87 16.60
C LYS A 241 3.84 -19.90 17.18
N GLY A 242 3.22 -19.07 16.37
CA GLY A 242 2.22 -18.11 16.83
C GLY A 242 2.07 -16.89 15.93
N GLU A 243 1.24 -15.97 16.43
CA GLU A 243 1.27 -14.57 16.03
C GLU A 243 2.56 -13.92 16.54
N ASN A 244 2.82 -12.70 16.11
CA ASN A 244 4.08 -12.05 16.36
C ASN A 244 4.09 -11.17 17.61
N GLU A 245 5.07 -11.35 18.50
CA GLU A 245 5.44 -10.34 19.51
C GLU A 245 6.81 -9.64 19.26
N ILE A 246 7.72 -10.14 18.38
CA ILE A 246 9.06 -9.53 18.09
C ILE A 246 9.69 -9.89 16.69
N ASP A 247 9.22 -10.93 15.97
CA ASP A 247 9.76 -11.46 14.70
C ASP A 247 9.33 -10.69 13.43
N ASN A 248 10.19 -9.85 12.86
CA ASN A 248 9.87 -8.95 11.73
C ASN A 248 9.46 -9.65 10.41
N ARG A 249 9.40 -10.98 10.36
CA ARG A 249 8.90 -11.76 9.21
C ARG A 249 7.39 -12.00 9.24
N VAL A 250 6.73 -11.66 10.35
CA VAL A 250 5.32 -12.00 10.58
C VAL A 250 4.47 -10.73 10.65
N THR A 251 3.48 -10.65 9.78
CA THR A 251 2.48 -9.57 9.74
C THR A 251 1.13 -10.11 10.20
N VAL A 252 0.48 -9.40 11.11
CA VAL A 252 -0.89 -9.70 11.57
C VAL A 252 -1.85 -8.71 10.93
N TYR A 253 -2.84 -9.24 10.21
CA TYR A 253 -3.93 -8.46 9.64
C TYR A 253 -5.18 -8.59 10.51
N GLU A 254 -5.74 -7.43 10.86
CA GLU A 254 -6.82 -7.31 11.84
C GLU A 254 -8.05 -6.59 11.24
N GLY A 255 -8.03 -6.29 9.94
CA GLY A 255 -9.14 -5.66 9.24
C GLY A 255 -9.02 -5.71 7.73
N ILE A 256 -10.06 -5.22 7.07
CA ILE A 256 -10.16 -5.12 5.61
C ILE A 256 -10.52 -3.68 5.23
N TYR A 257 -9.98 -3.20 4.12
CA TYR A 257 -10.38 -1.94 3.47
C TYR A 257 -10.61 -2.18 1.98
N TYR A 258 -11.33 -1.26 1.32
CA TYR A 258 -11.70 -1.40 -0.08
C TYR A 258 -11.16 -0.22 -0.89
N GLY A 259 -10.30 -0.50 -1.88
CA GLY A 259 -9.81 0.51 -2.83
C GLY A 259 -8.56 1.29 -2.42
N SER A 260 -8.25 2.35 -3.18
CA SER A 260 -7.01 3.17 -3.10
C SER A 260 -7.13 4.43 -2.22
N ALA A 261 -8.34 4.89 -1.90
CA ALA A 261 -8.58 6.07 -1.07
C ALA A 261 -10.02 6.09 -0.55
N ASN A 262 -10.28 6.99 0.41
CA ASN A 262 -11.63 7.21 0.95
C ASN A 262 -12.34 8.42 0.33
N CYS A 263 -11.61 9.25 -0.41
CA CYS A 263 -12.15 10.36 -1.16
C CYS A 263 -11.71 10.27 -2.63
N TYR A 264 -12.60 10.60 -3.55
CA TYR A 264 -12.33 10.69 -4.98
C TYR A 264 -12.60 12.11 -5.44
N LEU A 265 -11.52 12.79 -5.83
CA LEU A 265 -11.58 14.15 -6.36
C LEU A 265 -12.01 14.09 -7.83
N VAL A 266 -13.10 14.77 -8.16
CA VAL A 266 -13.58 14.95 -9.53
C VAL A 266 -13.23 16.37 -9.95
N GLY A 267 -12.44 16.51 -11.01
CA GLY A 267 -12.05 17.81 -11.55
C GLY A 267 -13.27 18.66 -11.96
N PRO A 268 -13.14 20.00 -11.99
CA PRO A 268 -14.27 20.88 -12.29
C PRO A 268 -14.92 20.60 -13.65
N ASP A 269 -14.10 20.20 -14.64
CA ASP A 269 -14.54 19.87 -16.00
C ASP A 269 -14.92 18.38 -16.18
N GLN A 270 -14.72 17.55 -15.16
CA GLN A 270 -15.06 16.13 -15.20
C GLN A 270 -16.48 15.87 -14.71
N THR A 271 -17.13 14.84 -15.25
CA THR A 271 -18.50 14.45 -14.88
C THR A 271 -18.58 13.08 -14.21
N SER A 272 -17.46 12.39 -14.05
CA SER A 272 -17.41 11.03 -13.52
C SER A 272 -16.08 10.69 -12.87
N CYS A 273 -16.08 9.66 -12.03
CA CYS A 273 -14.88 9.00 -11.54
C CYS A 273 -15.08 7.47 -11.47
N GLU A 274 -13.95 6.74 -11.43
CA GLU A 274 -13.92 5.32 -11.11
C GLU A 274 -13.34 5.11 -9.72
N ILE A 275 -13.91 4.17 -8.98
CA ILE A 275 -13.50 3.77 -7.64
C ILE A 275 -13.06 2.31 -7.73
N ASP A 276 -11.80 2.04 -7.34
CA ASP A 276 -11.36 0.68 -7.05
C ASP A 276 -12.06 0.22 -5.77
N ILE A 277 -12.73 -0.92 -5.83
CA ILE A 277 -13.38 -1.55 -4.67
C ILE A 277 -12.74 -2.90 -4.35
N THR A 278 -11.51 -3.15 -4.83
CA THR A 278 -10.76 -4.36 -4.47
C THR A 278 -10.54 -4.40 -2.96
N PRO A 279 -10.88 -5.51 -2.29
CA PRO A 279 -10.67 -5.64 -0.86
C PRO A 279 -9.21 -6.00 -0.55
N TYR A 280 -8.66 -5.35 0.46
CA TYR A 280 -7.28 -5.51 0.92
C TYR A 280 -7.22 -5.67 2.44
N LEU A 281 -6.21 -6.36 2.93
CA LEU A 281 -5.95 -6.56 4.36
C LEU A 281 -5.24 -5.35 4.97
N THR A 282 -5.53 -5.04 6.22
CA THR A 282 -4.80 -4.01 6.98
C THR A 282 -4.37 -4.54 8.35
N ASN A 283 -3.32 -3.93 8.90
CA ASN A 283 -2.70 -4.32 10.16
C ASN A 283 -3.10 -3.36 11.29
N SER A 284 -2.54 -3.58 12.49
CA SER A 284 -2.81 -2.76 13.68
C SER A 284 -2.42 -1.28 13.57
N LYS A 285 -1.58 -0.93 12.58
CA LYS A 285 -1.20 0.45 12.23
C LYS A 285 -2.06 1.05 11.12
N TYR A 286 -3.05 0.30 10.62
CA TYR A 286 -3.93 0.70 9.52
C TYR A 286 -3.19 1.09 8.24
N GLU A 287 -2.09 0.41 7.96
CA GLU A 287 -1.32 0.61 6.73
C GLU A 287 -2.10 0.06 5.53
N ARG A 288 -1.87 0.68 4.37
CA ARG A 288 -2.43 0.25 3.09
C ARG A 288 -1.52 -0.84 2.49
N THR A 289 -1.73 -2.09 2.92
CA THR A 289 -0.77 -3.18 2.66
C THR A 289 -0.71 -3.62 1.19
N GLY A 290 -1.79 -3.41 0.43
CA GLY A 290 -1.93 -3.92 -0.95
C GLY A 290 -2.11 -5.45 -1.04
N VAL A 291 -2.14 -6.16 0.09
CA VAL A 291 -2.40 -7.59 0.12
C VAL A 291 -3.90 -7.82 -0.02
N LYS A 292 -4.31 -8.49 -1.10
CA LYS A 292 -5.73 -8.78 -1.37
C LYS A 292 -6.34 -9.59 -0.23
N ALA A 293 -7.59 -9.29 0.11
CA ALA A 293 -8.36 -10.01 1.11
C ALA A 293 -9.35 -10.99 0.41
N PRO A 294 -8.98 -12.26 0.19
CA PRO A 294 -9.80 -13.20 -0.58
C PRO A 294 -11.14 -13.55 0.09
N ASP A 295 -11.19 -13.53 1.42
CA ASP A 295 -12.42 -13.84 2.19
C ASP A 295 -13.22 -12.59 2.57
N ALA A 296 -12.92 -11.45 1.95
CA ALA A 296 -13.71 -10.25 2.17
C ALA A 296 -15.18 -10.50 1.77
N PRO A 297 -16.13 -9.91 2.49
CA PRO A 297 -17.53 -9.93 2.09
C PRO A 297 -17.69 -9.48 0.64
N GLN A 298 -18.44 -10.26 -0.13
CA GLN A 298 -18.67 -9.96 -1.54
C GLN A 298 -19.54 -8.70 -1.69
N VAL A 299 -19.09 -7.78 -2.54
CA VAL A 299 -19.86 -6.57 -2.87
C VAL A 299 -21.01 -6.96 -3.79
N ALA A 300 -22.24 -6.77 -3.30
CA ALA A 300 -23.46 -7.14 -4.04
C ALA A 300 -24.15 -5.92 -4.66
N SER A 301 -24.00 -4.73 -4.10
CA SER A 301 -24.63 -3.52 -4.63
C SER A 301 -23.88 -2.25 -4.25
N VAL A 302 -24.21 -1.15 -4.93
CA VAL A 302 -23.69 0.19 -4.67
C VAL A 302 -24.84 1.19 -4.57
N THR A 303 -24.71 2.23 -3.75
CA THR A 303 -25.72 3.28 -3.60
C THR A 303 -25.07 4.63 -3.29
N ALA A 304 -25.53 5.70 -3.93
CA ALA A 304 -25.29 7.06 -3.44
C ALA A 304 -26.15 7.29 -2.18
N LEU A 305 -25.51 7.33 -1.01
CA LEU A 305 -26.20 7.46 0.28
C LEU A 305 -26.84 8.83 0.44
N TRP A 306 -26.10 9.87 0.06
CA TRP A 306 -26.54 11.26 0.08
C TRP A 306 -25.65 12.13 -0.80
N GLY A 307 -26.15 13.31 -1.17
CA GLY A 307 -25.42 14.38 -1.85
C GLY A 307 -25.89 15.77 -1.40
N GLU A 308 -25.12 16.81 -1.70
CA GLU A 308 -25.51 18.21 -1.44
C GLU A 308 -26.55 18.75 -2.44
N GLU A 309 -26.71 18.07 -3.58
CA GLU A 309 -27.69 18.38 -4.62
C GLU A 309 -28.87 17.41 -4.61
N LEU A 310 -30.04 17.86 -5.08
CA LEU A 310 -31.26 17.05 -5.14
C LEU A 310 -31.16 15.87 -6.13
N ILE A 311 -30.32 16.01 -7.16
CA ILE A 311 -30.07 14.96 -8.13
C ILE A 311 -28.76 14.29 -7.74
N LEU A 312 -28.88 13.05 -7.25
CA LEU A 312 -27.72 12.23 -6.92
C LEU A 312 -27.01 11.75 -8.20
N PRO A 313 -25.69 11.54 -8.15
CA PRO A 313 -24.98 10.91 -9.25
C PRO A 313 -25.47 9.48 -9.49
N GLU A 314 -25.33 9.04 -10.73
CA GLU A 314 -25.60 7.66 -11.11
C GLU A 314 -24.43 6.78 -10.71
N VAL A 315 -24.72 5.63 -10.10
CA VAL A 315 -23.72 4.66 -9.65
C VAL A 315 -23.93 3.31 -10.35
N SER A 316 -22.85 2.72 -10.84
CA SER A 316 -22.85 1.38 -11.43
C SER A 316 -21.72 0.54 -10.85
N LEU A 317 -21.97 -0.76 -10.74
CA LEU A 317 -21.07 -1.73 -10.13
C LEU A 317 -20.61 -2.74 -11.20
N ASP A 318 -19.30 -2.89 -11.33
CA ASP A 318 -18.63 -3.94 -12.10
C ASP A 318 -17.92 -4.86 -11.11
N THR A 319 -18.56 -5.99 -10.81
CA THR A 319 -18.04 -6.98 -9.85
C THR A 319 -16.88 -7.78 -10.42
N ASP A 320 -16.84 -8.02 -11.73
CA ASP A 320 -15.78 -8.80 -12.37
C ASP A 320 -14.42 -8.08 -12.29
N ASN A 321 -14.44 -6.75 -12.34
CA ASN A 321 -13.25 -5.92 -12.28
C ASN A 321 -13.04 -5.20 -10.94
N ASN A 322 -13.89 -5.43 -9.93
CA ASN A 322 -13.90 -4.70 -8.65
C ASN A 322 -13.90 -3.18 -8.84
N LYS A 323 -14.82 -2.67 -9.65
CA LYS A 323 -14.95 -1.23 -9.92
C LYS A 323 -16.34 -0.71 -9.65
N VAL A 324 -16.40 0.54 -9.19
CA VAL A 324 -17.62 1.35 -9.18
C VAL A 324 -17.40 2.57 -10.06
N THR A 325 -18.32 2.81 -11.00
CA THR A 325 -18.34 4.05 -11.78
C THR A 325 -19.40 4.98 -11.20
N VAL A 326 -18.99 6.19 -10.85
CA VAL A 326 -19.87 7.27 -10.43
C VAL A 326 -19.92 8.30 -11.57
N SER A 327 -21.11 8.58 -12.10
CA SER A 327 -21.30 9.45 -13.26
C SER A 327 -22.35 10.53 -12.99
N SER A 328 -22.41 11.54 -13.86
CA SER A 328 -23.24 12.73 -13.67
C SER A 328 -22.96 13.44 -12.34
N VAL A 329 -21.68 13.48 -11.92
CA VAL A 329 -21.26 14.03 -10.63
C VAL A 329 -21.54 15.54 -10.58
N PRO A 330 -22.43 16.00 -9.69
CA PRO A 330 -22.68 17.43 -9.51
C PRO A 330 -21.51 18.10 -8.79
N THR A 331 -21.36 19.42 -8.97
CA THR A 331 -20.48 20.22 -8.12
C THR A 331 -20.93 20.11 -6.66
N GLY A 332 -19.99 19.93 -5.74
CA GLY A 332 -20.28 19.69 -4.33
C GLY A 332 -19.78 18.35 -3.86
N ASN A 333 -20.55 17.73 -2.96
CA ASN A 333 -20.15 16.54 -2.24
C ASN A 333 -21.23 15.47 -2.29
N THR A 334 -20.81 14.21 -2.31
CA THR A 334 -21.66 13.03 -2.22
C THR A 334 -20.94 11.93 -1.47
N VAL A 335 -21.67 11.06 -0.78
CA VAL A 335 -21.12 9.79 -0.28
C VAL A 335 -21.76 8.62 -1.02
N VAL A 336 -20.91 7.74 -1.56
CA VAL A 336 -21.29 6.47 -2.18
C VAL A 336 -20.86 5.33 -1.27
N ALA A 337 -21.67 4.29 -1.15
CA ALA A 337 -21.35 3.10 -0.36
C ALA A 337 -21.55 1.81 -1.14
N ILE A 338 -20.63 0.87 -0.92
CA ILE A 338 -20.75 -0.52 -1.35
C ILE A 338 -21.36 -1.36 -0.24
N LYS A 339 -22.19 -2.32 -0.62
CA LYS A 339 -22.97 -3.15 0.31
C LYS A 339 -22.86 -4.63 -0.02
N ASP A 340 -22.98 -5.45 1.01
CA ASP A 340 -23.13 -6.91 0.87
C ASP A 340 -24.54 -7.30 0.39
N ASN A 341 -24.80 -8.61 0.29
CA ASN A 341 -26.09 -9.16 -0.13
C ASN A 341 -27.21 -8.99 0.92
N LEU A 342 -26.89 -8.62 2.16
CA LEU A 342 -27.84 -8.29 3.22
C LEU A 342 -28.17 -6.79 3.26
N GLY A 343 -27.47 -5.98 2.45
CA GLY A 343 -27.61 -4.53 2.44
C GLY A 343 -26.74 -3.81 3.49
N THR A 344 -25.87 -4.53 4.19
CA THR A 344 -24.90 -3.95 5.14
C THR A 344 -23.86 -3.15 4.37
N ILE A 345 -23.56 -1.93 4.83
CA ILE A 345 -22.48 -1.12 4.24
C ILE A 345 -21.14 -1.76 4.59
N LEU A 346 -20.36 -2.09 3.56
CA LEU A 346 -19.01 -2.65 3.67
C LEU A 346 -17.95 -1.55 3.70
N TRP A 347 -18.15 -0.50 2.91
CA TRP A 347 -17.30 0.69 2.87
C TRP A 347 -18.04 1.85 2.21
N SER A 348 -17.57 3.06 2.45
CA SER A 348 -18.10 4.29 1.86
C SER A 348 -17.00 5.24 1.44
N TYR A 349 -17.31 6.02 0.40
CA TYR A 349 -16.40 6.88 -0.32
C TYR A 349 -16.99 8.28 -0.44
N HIS A 350 -16.19 9.30 -0.14
CA HIS A 350 -16.52 10.71 -0.35
C HIS A 350 -16.19 11.10 -1.80
N ILE A 351 -17.19 11.46 -2.58
CA ILE A 351 -17.03 12.02 -3.92
C ILE A 351 -17.04 13.54 -3.79
N TRP A 352 -15.92 14.17 -4.16
CA TRP A 352 -15.72 15.61 -3.97
C TRP A 352 -15.45 16.27 -5.31
N LYS A 353 -16.35 17.18 -5.73
CA LYS A 353 -16.21 17.98 -6.95
C LYS A 353 -16.22 19.48 -6.62
N PRO A 354 -15.06 20.10 -6.39
CA PRO A 354 -14.97 21.54 -6.20
C PRO A 354 -15.21 22.32 -7.50
N GLU A 355 -15.51 23.62 -7.37
CA GLU A 355 -15.64 24.58 -8.49
C GLU A 355 -14.29 24.95 -9.12
N ILE A 356 -13.19 24.58 -8.47
CA ILE A 356 -11.82 24.87 -8.90
C ILE A 356 -10.98 23.59 -8.94
N ASP A 357 -9.85 23.65 -9.63
CA ASP A 357 -8.87 22.56 -9.63
C ASP A 357 -8.09 22.51 -8.31
N ALA A 358 -8.50 21.59 -7.43
CA ALA A 358 -7.86 21.37 -6.12
C ALA A 358 -6.48 20.69 -6.20
N THR A 359 -6.10 20.16 -7.37
CA THR A 359 -4.78 19.53 -7.55
C THR A 359 -3.65 20.56 -7.67
N LYS A 360 -3.98 21.84 -7.92
CA LYS A 360 -3.05 22.97 -7.90
C LYS A 360 -2.65 23.33 -6.47
N THR A 361 -1.80 22.50 -5.89
CA THR A 361 -1.32 22.64 -4.51
C THR A 361 -0.52 23.92 -4.29
N LEU A 362 -0.61 24.45 -3.08
CA LEU A 362 0.19 25.56 -2.57
C LEU A 362 1.44 24.99 -1.86
N ALA A 363 2.62 25.47 -2.25
CA ALA A 363 3.88 25.06 -1.62
C ALA A 363 4.13 25.88 -0.33
N TYR A 364 4.05 25.22 0.81
CA TYR A 364 4.26 25.80 2.13
C TYR A 364 5.68 25.44 2.62
N PRO A 365 6.67 26.33 2.48
CA PRO A 365 7.99 26.13 3.08
C PRO A 365 7.87 26.29 4.61
N ILE A 366 7.86 25.20 5.35
CA ILE A 366 7.67 25.21 6.80
C ILE A 366 9.00 25.45 7.49
N ALA A 367 9.01 26.45 8.38
CA ALA A 367 10.11 26.70 9.30
C ALA A 367 9.63 26.60 10.74
N ASN A 368 10.51 26.17 11.64
CA ASN A 368 10.25 26.20 13.07
C ASN A 368 9.99 27.66 13.51
N PRO A 369 8.87 27.95 14.16
CA PRO A 369 8.50 29.33 14.51
C PRO A 369 9.37 29.92 15.62
N SER A 370 10.04 29.11 16.44
CA SER A 370 10.95 29.58 17.49
C SER A 370 12.37 29.82 16.98
N THR A 371 12.89 28.95 16.11
CA THR A 371 14.29 29.01 15.65
C THR A 371 14.45 29.58 14.23
N GLY A 372 13.40 29.55 13.43
CA GLY A 372 13.44 29.90 12.01
C GLY A 372 14.06 28.84 11.10
N ASN A 373 14.49 27.70 11.66
CA ASN A 373 15.09 26.61 10.89
C ASN A 373 14.08 25.95 9.97
N TYR A 374 14.47 25.68 8.73
CA TYR A 374 13.66 24.91 7.79
C TYR A 374 13.40 23.50 8.30
N ILE A 375 12.16 23.02 8.13
CA ILE A 375 11.74 21.66 8.51
C ILE A 375 11.44 20.85 7.26
N GLU A 376 10.47 21.30 6.47
CA GLU A 376 9.97 20.60 5.28
C GLU A 376 9.19 21.56 4.37
N THR A 377 8.82 21.10 3.18
CA THR A 377 7.87 21.82 2.32
C THR A 377 6.65 20.94 2.11
N LEU A 378 5.48 21.41 2.56
CA LEU A 378 4.21 20.72 2.35
C LEU A 378 3.53 21.27 1.09
N HIS A 379 3.00 20.37 0.25
CA HIS A 379 2.19 20.74 -0.90
C HIS A 379 0.71 20.61 -0.52
N VAL A 380 0.13 21.72 -0.05
CA VAL A 380 -1.21 21.76 0.56
C VAL A 380 -2.27 22.01 -0.51
N MET A 381 -3.37 21.27 -0.48
CA MET A 381 -4.53 21.60 -1.31
C MET A 381 -5.07 23.01 -0.94
N PRO A 382 -5.47 23.83 -1.92
CA PRO A 382 -5.96 25.18 -1.66
C PRO A 382 -7.32 25.20 -0.93
N LEU A 383 -7.95 24.03 -0.75
CA LEU A 383 -9.27 23.87 -0.14
C LEU A 383 -9.18 22.99 1.12
N ALA A 384 -10.05 23.24 2.09
CA ALA A 384 -10.36 22.25 3.11
C ALA A 384 -11.11 21.07 2.47
N LEU A 385 -10.95 19.86 3.00
CA LEU A 385 -11.58 18.68 2.43
C LEU A 385 -13.10 18.83 2.39
N GLY A 386 -13.66 18.73 1.18
CA GLY A 386 -15.10 18.91 0.91
C GLY A 386 -15.57 20.36 0.78
N ALA A 387 -14.69 21.35 0.87
CA ALA A 387 -15.01 22.74 0.50
C ALA A 387 -15.18 22.85 -1.02
N VAL A 388 -16.04 23.73 -1.51
CA VAL A 388 -16.35 23.82 -2.94
C VAL A 388 -15.60 24.95 -3.65
N ASN A 389 -15.11 25.95 -2.93
CA ASN A 389 -14.31 27.04 -3.50
C ASN A 389 -13.38 27.69 -2.46
N THR A 390 -12.39 28.46 -2.92
CA THR A 390 -11.54 29.30 -2.08
C THR A 390 -12.23 30.62 -1.73
N ALA A 391 -11.75 31.29 -0.69
CA ALA A 391 -12.15 32.64 -0.33
C ALA A 391 -10.97 33.44 0.19
N THR A 392 -11.22 34.68 0.60
CA THR A 392 -10.31 35.58 1.33
C THR A 392 -11.08 36.36 2.37
N THR A 393 -10.39 37.08 3.26
CA THR A 393 -11.04 37.98 4.24
C THR A 393 -11.89 39.08 3.61
N THR A 394 -11.65 39.43 2.35
CA THR A 394 -12.42 40.43 1.58
C THR A 394 -13.56 39.85 0.76
N SER A 395 -13.71 38.52 0.73
CA SER A 395 -14.82 37.86 0.03
C SER A 395 -16.15 38.12 0.75
N SER A 396 -17.27 37.94 0.03
CA SER A 396 -18.60 37.92 0.65
C SER A 396 -18.75 36.75 1.62
N ASP A 397 -19.71 36.83 2.55
CA ASP A 397 -19.90 35.79 3.55
C ASP A 397 -20.37 34.47 2.91
N GLU A 398 -21.14 34.53 1.82
CA GLU A 398 -21.52 33.35 1.03
C GLU A 398 -20.29 32.69 0.38
N GLN A 399 -19.35 33.48 -0.13
CA GLN A 399 -18.10 32.96 -0.69
C GLN A 399 -17.20 32.35 0.38
N LYS A 400 -17.10 32.96 1.57
CA LYS A 400 -16.35 32.37 2.70
C LYS A 400 -16.97 31.06 3.18
N ALA A 401 -18.30 30.94 3.17
CA ALA A 401 -18.98 29.69 3.50
C ALA A 401 -18.61 28.54 2.53
N LYS A 402 -18.38 28.83 1.24
CA LYS A 402 -17.89 27.85 0.26
C LYS A 402 -16.48 27.31 0.56
N ALA A 403 -15.69 28.03 1.36
CA ALA A 403 -14.36 27.61 1.81
C ALA A 403 -14.39 26.70 3.06
N CYS A 404 -15.57 26.48 3.65
CA CYS A 404 -15.72 25.57 4.79
C CYS A 404 -15.74 24.11 4.32
N GLY A 405 -14.83 23.29 4.87
CA GLY A 405 -14.81 21.84 4.64
C GLY A 405 -15.73 21.06 5.58
N PHE A 406 -15.83 19.76 5.34
CA PHE A 406 -16.57 18.83 6.20
C PHE A 406 -15.89 18.59 7.54
N TYR A 407 -16.68 18.30 8.55
CA TYR A 407 -16.19 17.84 9.85
C TYR A 407 -15.86 16.34 9.80
N TYR A 408 -14.71 15.97 10.37
CA TYR A 408 -14.28 14.59 10.54
C TYR A 408 -13.94 14.33 12.01
N GLN A 409 -14.40 13.21 12.57
CA GLN A 409 -13.88 12.71 13.84
C GLN A 409 -12.47 12.19 13.61
N TRP A 410 -11.56 12.42 14.55
CA TRP A 410 -10.15 12.06 14.34
C TRP A 410 -10.03 10.55 14.14
N GLY A 411 -9.41 10.11 13.05
CA GLY A 411 -9.27 8.69 12.72
C GLY A 411 -10.44 8.07 11.95
N ARG A 412 -11.50 8.82 11.62
CA ARG A 412 -12.60 8.35 10.75
C ARG A 412 -12.46 8.89 9.34
N LYS A 413 -12.79 8.06 8.35
CA LYS A 413 -12.75 8.45 6.94
C LYS A 413 -13.97 9.26 6.45
N ASP A 414 -15.10 9.19 7.19
CA ASP A 414 -16.39 9.64 6.67
C ASP A 414 -16.74 11.10 7.05
N PRO A 415 -17.30 11.89 6.11
CA PRO A 415 -17.70 13.28 6.35
C PRO A 415 -18.99 13.42 7.19
N LEU A 416 -18.99 14.33 8.17
CA LEU A 416 -20.07 14.53 9.17
C LEU A 416 -20.68 15.94 9.14
N GLY A 417 -21.10 16.38 7.95
CA GLY A 417 -21.66 17.71 7.68
C GLY A 417 -20.59 18.80 7.52
N ARG A 418 -20.94 19.88 6.81
CA ARG A 418 -20.17 21.14 6.75
C ARG A 418 -21.09 22.36 6.93
N LEU A 419 -20.53 23.49 7.34
CA LEU A 419 -21.28 24.73 7.50
C LEU A 419 -21.85 25.25 6.19
N ALA A 420 -23.11 25.69 6.24
CA ALA A 420 -23.76 26.44 5.17
C ALA A 420 -23.50 27.95 5.28
N SER A 421 -23.21 28.45 6.49
CA SER A 421 -22.99 29.87 6.75
C SER A 421 -21.99 30.07 7.90
N LEU A 422 -21.25 31.17 7.80
CA LEU A 422 -20.37 31.68 8.87
C LEU A 422 -21.05 32.79 9.70
N THR A 423 -22.28 33.17 9.35
CA THR A 423 -23.08 34.15 10.11
C THR A 423 -24.33 33.51 10.72
N THR A 424 -24.58 32.25 10.43
CA THR A 424 -25.67 31.44 11.00
C THR A 424 -25.16 30.02 11.19
N ALA A 425 -25.25 29.48 12.40
CA ALA A 425 -24.79 28.13 12.72
C ALA A 425 -25.75 27.10 12.12
N SER A 426 -25.51 26.72 10.88
CA SER A 426 -26.32 25.75 10.15
C SER A 426 -25.48 24.90 9.21
N TYR A 427 -25.95 23.68 8.94
CA TYR A 427 -25.32 22.76 8.01
C TYR A 427 -25.83 22.92 6.59
N VAL A 428 -25.00 22.58 5.61
CA VAL A 428 -25.44 22.39 4.22
C VAL A 428 -26.49 21.28 4.19
N ARG A 429 -27.60 21.54 3.50
CA ARG A 429 -28.66 20.55 3.31
C ARG A 429 -28.18 19.44 2.39
N THR A 430 -28.62 18.23 2.67
CA THR A 430 -28.35 17.05 1.84
C THR A 430 -29.64 16.49 1.27
N TYR A 431 -29.49 15.63 0.27
CA TYR A 431 -30.54 14.77 -0.24
C TYR A 431 -30.04 13.32 -0.32
N PRO A 432 -30.76 12.33 0.25
CA PRO A 432 -31.81 12.50 1.24
C PRO A 432 -31.35 13.38 2.43
N ALA A 433 -32.31 14.00 3.12
CA ALA A 433 -32.00 14.90 4.22
C ALA A 433 -31.39 14.13 5.39
N ILE A 434 -30.21 14.57 5.83
CA ILE A 434 -29.56 14.12 7.06
C ILE A 434 -29.71 15.25 8.07
N ASP A 435 -30.28 14.92 9.23
CA ASP A 435 -30.25 15.82 10.37
C ASP A 435 -28.96 15.60 11.14
N TRP A 436 -27.93 16.38 10.79
CA TRP A 436 -26.60 16.27 11.39
C TRP A 436 -26.60 16.48 12.91
N GLU A 437 -27.61 17.16 13.46
CA GLU A 437 -27.72 17.42 14.90
C GLU A 437 -28.25 16.20 15.65
N THR A 438 -29.10 15.38 15.01
CA THR A 438 -29.77 14.25 15.66
C THR A 438 -29.32 12.86 15.17
N ASP A 439 -28.64 12.76 14.02
CA ASP A 439 -27.96 11.54 13.57
C ASP A 439 -26.66 11.30 14.37
N ILE A 440 -26.85 10.98 15.65
CA ILE A 440 -25.78 10.75 16.62
C ILE A 440 -26.00 9.42 17.36
N ALA A 441 -24.91 8.75 17.75
CA ALA A 441 -24.93 7.53 18.56
C ALA A 441 -23.85 7.55 19.64
N GLN A 442 -24.11 6.90 20.78
CA GLN A 442 -23.15 6.83 21.88
C GLN A 442 -21.97 5.94 21.49
N ALA A 443 -20.75 6.38 21.77
CA ALA A 443 -19.54 5.58 21.57
C ALA A 443 -19.37 4.45 22.61
N GLY A 444 -19.78 4.71 23.85
CA GLY A 444 -19.54 3.84 25.02
C GLY A 444 -20.07 2.41 24.87
N GLY A 445 -19.34 1.45 25.43
CA GLY A 445 -19.71 0.02 25.48
C GLY A 445 -19.14 -0.84 24.35
N ARG A 446 -18.53 -0.25 23.32
CA ARG A 446 -17.89 -0.98 22.21
C ARG A 446 -16.40 -1.17 22.46
N THR A 447 -15.88 -2.34 22.14
CA THR A 447 -14.45 -2.55 21.88
C THR A 447 -13.99 -1.71 20.69
N ARG A 448 -12.68 -1.55 20.51
CA ARG A 448 -12.13 -0.81 19.35
C ARG A 448 -12.60 -1.40 18.02
N THR A 449 -12.55 -2.73 17.88
CA THR A 449 -13.02 -3.44 16.68
C THR A 449 -14.51 -3.18 16.40
N GLU A 450 -15.37 -3.26 17.43
CA GLU A 450 -16.80 -2.98 17.28
C GLU A 450 -17.08 -1.51 16.93
N ALA A 451 -16.32 -0.57 17.51
CA ALA A 451 -16.46 0.86 17.21
C ALA A 451 -16.07 1.16 15.76
N ILE A 452 -14.98 0.56 15.26
CA ILE A 452 -14.54 0.68 13.87
C ILE A 452 -15.60 0.09 12.93
N ALA A 453 -16.03 -1.14 13.17
CA ALA A 453 -17.07 -1.80 12.37
C ALA A 453 -18.38 -0.99 12.34
N TYR A 454 -18.81 -0.46 13.48
CA TYR A 454 -19.98 0.42 13.55
C TYR A 454 -19.77 1.70 12.74
N SER A 455 -18.60 2.34 12.86
CA SER A 455 -18.30 3.58 12.14
C SER A 455 -18.30 3.43 10.62
N ILE A 456 -17.91 2.25 10.11
CA ILE A 456 -17.93 1.88 8.70
C ILE A 456 -19.36 1.63 8.23
N ALA A 457 -20.14 0.89 9.02
CA ALA A 457 -21.55 0.60 8.72
C ALA A 457 -22.46 1.84 8.81
N HIS A 458 -22.05 2.87 9.57
CA HIS A 458 -22.81 4.09 9.83
C HIS A 458 -22.01 5.35 9.48
N PRO A 459 -21.78 5.62 8.18
CA PRO A 459 -20.88 6.70 7.75
C PRO A 459 -21.42 8.12 8.04
N THR A 460 -22.73 8.30 8.24
CA THR A 460 -23.34 9.61 8.53
C THR A 460 -23.46 9.89 10.03
N THR A 461 -23.48 8.84 10.85
CA THR A 461 -23.76 8.95 12.28
C THR A 461 -22.55 9.47 13.04
N PHE A 462 -22.75 10.53 13.81
CA PHE A 462 -21.73 11.08 14.69
C PHE A 462 -21.63 10.25 15.99
N LEU A 463 -20.43 9.82 16.37
CA LEU A 463 -20.22 9.01 17.57
C LEU A 463 -19.84 9.87 18.77
N TYR A 464 -20.79 10.15 19.66
CA TYR A 464 -20.58 11.04 20.81
C TYR A 464 -19.97 10.33 22.03
N GLY A 465 -19.27 11.10 22.86
CA GLY A 465 -18.47 10.62 23.99
C GLY A 465 -17.10 11.32 24.04
N ASN A 466 -16.19 10.90 24.91
CA ASN A 466 -14.82 11.46 24.90
C ASN A 466 -14.04 10.99 23.66
N ASN A 467 -14.06 9.67 23.42
CA ASN A 467 -13.51 9.03 22.23
C ASN A 467 -14.62 8.25 21.54
N TRP A 468 -14.58 8.18 20.20
CA TRP A 468 -15.56 7.40 19.45
C TRP A 468 -15.22 5.90 19.43
N GLN A 469 -13.98 5.55 19.77
CA GLN A 469 -13.52 4.20 20.06
C GLN A 469 -13.07 4.12 21.52
N ASN A 470 -13.28 2.99 22.18
CA ASN A 470 -12.89 2.78 23.58
C ASN A 470 -11.39 2.43 23.72
N ASP A 471 -10.54 3.26 23.10
CA ASP A 471 -9.09 3.15 23.11
C ASP A 471 -8.50 4.57 23.11
N TRP A 472 -7.40 4.75 23.85
CA TRP A 472 -6.65 6.00 23.95
C TRP A 472 -5.40 6.01 23.06
N VAL A 473 -5.27 5.01 22.18
CA VAL A 473 -4.26 4.96 21.12
C VAL A 473 -4.78 5.65 19.86
N TYR A 474 -4.04 6.66 19.39
CA TYR A 474 -4.34 7.45 18.20
C TYR A 474 -3.36 7.14 17.06
N ASP A 475 -3.65 6.09 16.31
CA ASP A 475 -2.83 5.52 15.22
C ASP A 475 -3.60 5.41 13.89
N MET A 476 -4.85 5.87 13.85
CA MET A 476 -5.72 5.73 12.68
C MET A 476 -5.43 6.73 11.57
N TRP A 477 -4.81 7.87 11.89
CA TRP A 477 -4.19 8.78 10.93
C TRP A 477 -2.73 8.98 11.33
N ASP A 478 -1.83 9.13 10.35
CA ASP A 478 -0.42 9.43 10.62
C ASP A 478 0.19 10.37 9.55
N LYS A 479 1.50 10.60 9.65
CA LYS A 479 2.33 11.27 8.64
C LYS A 479 2.35 10.49 7.31
N THR A 480 2.01 9.21 7.33
CA THR A 480 1.75 8.39 6.13
C THR A 480 0.25 8.16 5.99
N LYS A 481 -0.22 7.97 4.75
CA LYS A 481 -1.64 7.74 4.50
C LYS A 481 -2.06 6.36 5.01
N THR A 482 -2.99 6.33 5.95
CA THR A 482 -3.59 5.11 6.49
C THR A 482 -4.87 4.73 5.72
N VAL A 483 -5.45 3.57 6.02
CA VAL A 483 -6.74 3.13 5.44
C VAL A 483 -7.91 4.02 5.85
N PHE A 484 -7.80 4.81 6.94
CA PHE A 484 -8.86 5.68 7.45
C PHE A 484 -8.62 7.17 7.18
N ASP A 485 -7.50 7.52 6.54
CA ASP A 485 -7.24 8.88 6.10
C ASP A 485 -8.32 9.33 5.10
N PRO A 486 -9.04 10.44 5.36
CA PRO A 486 -10.19 10.86 4.55
C PRO A 486 -9.79 11.57 3.24
N CYS A 487 -8.51 11.91 3.04
CA CYS A 487 -8.09 12.70 1.88
C CYS A 487 -8.15 11.89 0.57
N PRO A 488 -8.15 12.58 -0.60
CA PRO A 488 -8.12 11.92 -1.90
C PRO A 488 -6.89 11.04 -2.12
N GLU A 489 -6.93 10.19 -3.14
CA GLU A 489 -5.76 9.40 -3.58
C GLU A 489 -4.58 10.31 -3.92
N GLY A 490 -3.38 9.99 -3.41
CA GLY A 490 -2.17 10.79 -3.57
C GLY A 490 -2.05 11.94 -2.56
N TYR A 491 -3.00 12.04 -1.62
CA TYR A 491 -3.03 13.05 -0.57
C TYR A 491 -3.38 12.45 0.80
N ARG A 492 -2.92 13.10 1.86
CA ARG A 492 -3.17 12.72 3.26
C ARG A 492 -3.50 13.94 4.11
N VAL A 493 -4.00 13.72 5.33
CA VAL A 493 -4.24 14.82 6.27
C VAL A 493 -2.91 15.52 6.61
N ALA A 494 -2.94 16.85 6.58
CA ALA A 494 -1.78 17.68 6.91
C ALA A 494 -1.25 17.37 8.31
N ASN A 495 0.06 17.20 8.45
CA ASN A 495 0.69 16.98 9.76
C ASN A 495 0.69 18.28 10.59
N GLY A 496 1.02 18.18 11.88
CA GLY A 496 1.02 19.32 12.81
C GLY A 496 1.97 20.47 12.45
N ASN A 497 2.96 20.24 11.59
CA ASN A 497 3.88 21.28 11.15
C ASN A 497 3.19 22.29 10.20
N SER A 498 2.09 21.92 9.55
CA SER A 498 1.39 22.77 8.57
C SER A 498 0.96 24.12 9.14
N GLY A 499 0.68 24.17 10.45
CA GLY A 499 0.28 25.39 11.14
C GLY A 499 1.43 26.34 11.49
N TYR A 500 2.70 25.91 11.46
CA TYR A 500 3.81 26.72 11.99
C TYR A 500 4.03 28.06 11.28
N ASN A 501 3.70 28.15 9.99
CA ASN A 501 3.78 29.42 9.27
C ASN A 501 2.67 30.41 9.67
N PHE A 502 1.63 29.96 10.37
CA PHE A 502 0.46 30.76 10.74
C PHE A 502 0.65 31.58 12.01
N CYS A 503 1.77 31.41 12.72
CA CYS A 503 2.17 32.24 13.85
C CYS A 503 3.41 33.08 13.53
N LYS A 504 3.50 34.27 14.13
CA LYS A 504 4.71 35.10 14.09
C LYS A 504 5.83 34.43 14.89
N ARG A 505 7.08 34.56 14.42
CA ARG A 505 8.25 34.06 15.14
C ARG A 505 8.44 34.82 16.45
N ASN A 506 8.15 34.15 17.56
CA ASN A 506 8.38 34.65 18.92
C ASN A 506 9.00 33.54 19.77
N ALA A 507 9.88 33.91 20.69
CA ALA A 507 10.46 32.98 21.66
C ALA A 507 9.38 32.60 22.70
N GLY A 508 8.76 31.43 22.54
CA GLY A 508 8.06 30.73 23.62
C GLY A 508 6.53 30.67 23.53
N ASN A 509 5.84 31.65 22.95
CA ASN A 509 4.38 31.67 22.89
C ASN A 509 3.88 31.91 21.45
N PHE A 510 3.24 30.90 20.85
CA PHE A 510 2.77 30.91 19.47
C PHE A 510 1.47 31.71 19.25
N THR A 511 1.18 32.72 20.04
CA THR A 511 -0.16 33.33 20.13
C THR A 511 -0.45 34.45 19.12
N THR A 512 0.52 34.88 18.32
CA THR A 512 0.34 36.00 17.38
C THR A 512 0.12 35.50 15.95
N PRO A 513 -1.06 35.73 15.33
CA PRO A 513 -1.32 35.32 13.95
C PRO A 513 -0.38 35.96 12.92
N ASN A 514 0.14 35.17 11.98
CA ASN A 514 0.89 35.62 10.82
C ASN A 514 -0.04 35.82 9.61
N VAL A 515 -0.77 36.93 9.62
CA VAL A 515 -1.91 37.16 8.72
C VAL A 515 -1.82 38.45 7.94
N LYS A 516 -2.51 38.50 6.81
CA LYS A 516 -2.77 39.71 6.02
C LYS A 516 -4.14 40.27 6.38
N GLY A 517 -4.17 41.54 6.79
CA GLY A 517 -5.42 42.23 7.09
C GLY A 517 -6.03 41.84 8.45
N SER A 518 -7.26 42.30 8.67
CA SER A 518 -8.02 42.07 9.90
C SER A 518 -8.79 40.76 9.84
N PHE A 519 -9.15 40.24 11.02
CA PHE A 519 -10.04 39.09 11.13
C PHE A 519 -11.40 39.41 10.51
N ASN A 520 -11.92 38.51 9.67
CA ASN A 520 -13.26 38.63 9.10
C ASN A 520 -13.83 37.24 8.80
N LEU A 521 -14.45 36.62 9.82
CA LEU A 521 -14.94 35.23 9.79
C LEU A 521 -13.83 34.21 9.44
N GLY A 522 -12.59 34.56 9.73
CA GLY A 522 -11.41 33.84 9.28
C GLY A 522 -10.20 34.77 9.09
N TYR A 523 -9.10 34.18 8.61
CA TYR A 523 -7.85 34.87 8.33
C TYR A 523 -7.24 34.45 7.00
N ASP A 524 -6.60 35.41 6.33
CA ASP A 524 -5.66 35.16 5.23
C ASP A 524 -4.26 34.95 5.84
N PHE A 525 -3.88 33.70 6.08
CA PHE A 525 -2.58 33.36 6.66
C PHE A 525 -1.47 33.37 5.63
N TYR A 526 -0.33 33.98 5.94
CA TYR A 526 0.86 33.87 5.11
C TYR A 526 1.46 32.47 5.21
N TYR A 527 1.71 31.83 4.06
CA TYR A 527 2.32 30.50 4.02
C TYR A 527 3.74 30.48 3.45
N ASN A 528 4.24 31.56 2.86
CA ASN A 528 5.62 31.65 2.34
C ASN A 528 6.63 32.20 3.36
N GLY A 529 6.18 33.03 4.31
CA GLY A 529 7.09 33.72 5.21
C GLY A 529 6.39 34.61 6.23
N GLN A 530 7.20 35.31 7.02
CA GLN A 530 6.75 36.14 8.13
C GLN A 530 6.20 37.48 7.62
N GLY A 531 4.90 37.54 7.33
CA GLY A 531 4.25 38.73 6.78
C GLY A 531 4.53 38.98 5.29
N LEU A 532 5.06 37.99 4.57
CA LEU A 532 5.55 38.14 3.20
C LEU A 532 5.04 37.00 2.31
N GLY A 533 4.80 37.34 1.04
CA GLY A 533 4.40 36.38 0.01
C GLY A 533 2.90 36.13 -0.04
N ASN A 534 2.53 34.95 -0.48
CA ASN A 534 1.14 34.58 -0.71
C ASN A 534 0.45 34.15 0.59
N THR A 535 -0.88 34.23 0.55
CA THR A 535 -1.75 33.86 1.67
C THR A 535 -2.75 32.79 1.26
N ASP A 536 -3.23 32.04 2.25
CA ASP A 536 -4.35 31.11 2.11
C ASP A 536 -5.39 31.40 3.20
N PHE A 537 -6.67 31.34 2.85
CA PHE A 537 -7.77 31.69 3.74
C PHE A 537 -8.22 30.49 4.55
N TYR A 538 -8.31 30.67 5.86
CA TYR A 538 -8.87 29.69 6.77
C TYR A 538 -10.11 30.31 7.42
N PRO A 539 -11.32 29.78 7.17
CA PRO A 539 -12.53 30.24 7.83
C PRO A 539 -12.55 29.82 9.30
N THR A 540 -13.22 30.62 10.14
CA THR A 540 -13.62 30.18 11.48
C THR A 540 -14.81 29.26 11.38
N SER A 541 -14.57 28.01 10.97
CA SER A 541 -15.63 27.04 10.74
C SER A 541 -16.11 26.33 12.01
N GLY A 542 -15.64 26.70 13.21
CA GLY A 542 -16.04 26.03 14.45
C GLY A 542 -15.67 24.54 14.48
N ASN A 543 -16.33 23.79 15.37
CA ASN A 543 -16.19 22.33 15.45
C ASN A 543 -17.48 21.69 15.97
N ARG A 544 -17.64 20.38 15.74
CA ARG A 544 -18.59 19.59 16.53
C ARG A 544 -17.93 19.17 17.83
N LYS A 545 -18.58 19.43 18.96
CA LYS A 545 -18.10 18.98 20.28
C LYS A 545 -18.31 17.48 20.44
N THR A 546 -17.74 16.92 21.49
CA THR A 546 -17.86 15.51 21.90
C THR A 546 -19.29 15.05 22.13
N ASP A 547 -20.22 15.97 22.42
CA ASP A 547 -21.66 15.72 22.56
C ASP A 547 -22.42 15.78 21.21
N GLY A 548 -21.73 16.04 20.09
CA GLY A 548 -22.30 16.17 18.76
C GLY A 548 -22.77 17.58 18.40
N THR A 549 -22.89 18.49 19.37
CA THR A 549 -23.39 19.85 19.14
C THR A 549 -22.37 20.71 18.41
N LEU A 550 -22.86 21.57 17.50
CA LEU A 550 -22.04 22.51 16.75
C LEU A 550 -21.60 23.67 17.66
N GLN A 551 -20.29 23.79 17.88
CA GLN A 551 -19.69 24.94 18.54
C GLN A 551 -19.32 25.98 17.49
N TYR A 552 -20.25 26.92 17.26
CA TYR A 552 -20.05 28.05 16.39
C TYR A 552 -20.86 29.26 16.86
N THR A 553 -20.23 30.43 17.03
CA THR A 553 -20.89 31.64 17.56
C THR A 553 -21.16 32.71 16.50
N CYS A 554 -21.00 32.40 15.21
CA CYS A 554 -21.42 33.25 14.08
C CYS A 554 -20.78 34.65 14.06
N GLY A 555 -19.56 34.78 14.55
CA GLY A 555 -18.85 36.05 14.70
C GLY A 555 -19.26 36.90 15.91
N ILE A 556 -20.13 36.38 16.80
CA ILE A 556 -20.75 37.16 17.89
C ILE A 556 -19.88 37.20 19.16
N ASN A 557 -19.07 36.17 19.44
CA ASN A 557 -18.27 36.07 20.66
C ASN A 557 -16.79 35.77 20.34
N ARG A 558 -15.89 36.08 21.28
CA ARG A 558 -14.44 35.71 21.20
C ARG A 558 -14.15 34.20 21.11
N ASN A 559 -15.18 33.36 21.06
CA ASN A 559 -15.07 31.91 20.93
C ASN A 559 -15.21 31.41 19.49
N ASP A 560 -15.41 32.29 18.50
CA ASP A 560 -15.38 31.93 17.08
C ASP A 560 -13.97 31.57 16.65
N ALA A 561 -13.72 30.28 16.55
CA ALA A 561 -12.43 29.74 16.22
C ALA A 561 -12.49 28.88 14.95
N GLY A 562 -11.42 28.93 14.16
CA GLY A 562 -11.17 27.91 13.16
C GLY A 562 -10.49 26.73 13.83
N HIS A 563 -11.01 25.54 13.59
CA HIS A 563 -10.48 24.30 14.14
C HIS A 563 -10.08 23.37 13.00
N TYR A 564 -8.88 22.81 13.04
CA TYR A 564 -8.44 21.85 12.05
C TYR A 564 -7.71 20.70 12.72
N TRP A 565 -8.01 19.47 12.30
CA TRP A 565 -7.19 18.34 12.74
C TRP A 565 -5.85 18.34 12.03
N CYS A 566 -4.85 17.81 12.75
CA CYS A 566 -3.60 17.39 12.16
C CYS A 566 -3.60 15.86 12.05
N GLY A 567 -2.94 15.36 11.01
CA GLY A 567 -2.92 13.94 10.66
C GLY A 567 -2.05 13.08 11.56
N ASN A 568 -1.41 13.62 12.60
CA ASN A 568 -0.51 12.84 13.46
C ASN A 568 -0.82 13.01 14.95
N ALA A 569 -0.49 11.99 15.72
CA ALA A 569 -0.42 12.03 17.18
C ALA A 569 0.99 12.40 17.65
N ASN A 570 1.18 12.52 18.97
CA ASN A 570 2.50 12.59 19.57
C ASN A 570 3.20 11.22 19.51
N ALA A 571 4.50 11.17 19.85
CA ALA A 571 5.30 9.95 19.76
C ALA A 571 4.80 8.78 20.64
N ARG A 572 3.94 9.05 21.64
CA ARG A 572 3.31 8.02 22.49
C ARG A 572 1.92 7.59 22.00
N HIS A 573 1.40 8.25 20.95
CA HIS A 573 0.06 8.07 20.42
C HIS A 573 -1.06 8.25 21.45
N ASP A 574 -0.80 8.99 22.55
CA ASP A 574 -1.77 9.27 23.61
C ASP A 574 -2.38 10.68 23.51
N LYS A 575 -1.91 11.49 22.55
CA LYS A 575 -2.41 12.84 22.28
C LYS A 575 -2.43 13.15 20.79
N ILE A 576 -3.50 13.77 20.36
CA ILE A 576 -3.74 14.20 18.98
C ILE A 576 -3.57 15.70 18.82
N TYR A 577 -2.94 16.09 17.71
CA TYR A 577 -2.68 17.48 17.41
C TYR A 577 -3.82 18.11 16.63
N ARG A 578 -4.06 19.39 16.94
CA ARG A 578 -4.96 20.25 16.17
C ARG A 578 -4.33 21.62 16.01
N PHE A 579 -4.85 22.33 15.02
CA PHE A 579 -4.65 23.74 14.82
C PHE A 579 -5.92 24.49 15.24
N ILE A 580 -5.77 25.56 16.02
CA ILE A 580 -6.87 26.45 16.39
C ILE A 580 -6.44 27.91 16.23
N PHE A 581 -7.36 28.77 15.81
CA PHE A 581 -7.16 30.22 15.78
C PHE A 581 -8.46 30.95 16.02
N MET A 582 -8.37 32.16 16.55
CA MET A 582 -9.47 33.09 16.76
C MET A 582 -8.96 34.52 16.57
N GLU A 583 -9.82 35.53 16.73
CA GLU A 583 -9.39 36.92 16.57
C GLU A 583 -8.23 37.26 17.54
N ASN A 584 -7.09 37.66 16.96
CA ASN A 584 -5.82 38.01 17.62
C ASN A 584 -5.11 36.87 18.35
N ASP A 585 -5.53 35.63 18.18
CA ASP A 585 -4.90 34.48 18.84
C ASP A 585 -4.80 33.28 17.90
N VAL A 586 -3.71 32.53 18.04
CA VAL A 586 -3.46 31.32 17.26
C VAL A 586 -2.72 30.32 18.15
N ASP A 587 -3.10 29.05 18.07
CA ASP A 587 -2.40 27.99 18.76
C ASP A 587 -2.15 26.86 17.76
N VAL A 588 -0.89 26.84 17.32
CA VAL A 588 -0.36 25.86 16.38
C VAL A 588 0.19 24.71 17.19
N TYR A 589 -0.16 23.48 16.81
CA TYR A 589 0.35 22.27 17.47
C TYR A 589 -0.19 22.06 18.90
N TYR A 590 -1.45 22.45 19.14
CA TYR A 590 -2.10 22.24 20.42
C TYR A 590 -2.40 20.75 20.64
N GLN A 591 -1.95 20.21 21.77
CA GLN A 591 -2.34 18.87 22.21
C GLN A 591 -3.80 18.91 22.65
N ASN A 592 -4.66 18.12 22.02
CA ASN A 592 -6.04 18.02 22.46
C ASN A 592 -6.13 17.20 23.77
N LEU A 593 -6.03 17.88 24.91
CA LEU A 593 -5.95 17.24 26.24
C LEU A 593 -7.31 16.82 26.83
N SER A 594 -8.43 17.29 26.27
CA SER A 594 -9.75 17.19 26.95
C SER A 594 -10.92 16.70 26.10
N SER A 595 -10.83 16.72 24.76
CA SER A 595 -11.99 16.47 23.88
C SER A 595 -11.86 15.26 22.93
N GLY A 596 -10.89 14.38 23.22
CA GLY A 596 -10.63 13.08 22.57
C GLY A 596 -10.80 13.03 21.04
N SER A 597 -10.98 11.83 20.49
CA SER A 597 -11.20 11.61 19.05
C SER A 597 -12.63 11.90 18.60
N ALA A 598 -13.60 11.92 19.52
CA ALA A 598 -15.02 12.04 19.19
C ALA A 598 -15.44 13.43 18.71
N SER A 599 -14.74 14.50 19.08
CA SER A 599 -15.02 15.81 18.48
C SER A 599 -14.71 15.81 16.97
N ALA A 600 -15.45 16.58 16.16
CA ALA A 600 -15.23 16.63 14.72
C ALA A 600 -14.78 18.01 14.23
N LYS A 601 -13.77 18.05 13.36
CA LYS A 601 -13.14 19.28 12.84
C LYS A 601 -12.82 19.09 11.36
N PRO A 602 -12.74 20.18 10.58
CA PRO A 602 -12.21 20.13 9.23
C PRO A 602 -10.75 19.66 9.16
N VAL A 603 -10.36 19.24 7.96
CA VAL A 603 -8.99 18.83 7.64
C VAL A 603 -8.52 19.54 6.38
N ARG A 604 -7.19 19.73 6.29
CA ARG A 604 -6.50 20.12 5.05
C ARG A 604 -5.74 18.92 4.54
N CYS A 605 -5.76 18.71 3.23
CA CYS A 605 -5.01 17.63 2.59
C CYS A 605 -3.68 18.15 2.04
N VAL A 606 -2.64 17.35 2.16
CA VAL A 606 -1.31 17.58 1.59
C VAL A 606 -0.93 16.42 0.70
N LYS A 607 -0.13 16.66 -0.34
CA LYS A 607 0.40 15.60 -1.18
C LYS A 607 1.21 14.61 -0.34
N GLU A 608 1.03 13.31 -0.60
CA GLU A 608 1.71 12.21 0.11
C GLU A 608 3.23 12.31 0.06
#